data_AF-A0A3B0R1I5-F1
#
_entry.id   AF-A0A3B0R1I5-F1
#
_cell.length_a   1.000
_cell.length_b   1.000
_cell.length_c   1.000
_cell.angle_alpha   90.00
_cell.angle_beta   90.00
_cell.angle_gamma   90.00
#
_symmetry.space_group_name_H-M   'P 1'
#
loop_
_entity.id
_entity.type
_entity.pdbx_description
1 polymer ?
#
loop_
_entity_poly.entity_id
_entity_poly.type
_entity_poly.pdbx_seq_one_letter_code
_entity_poly.pdbx_strand_id
1 'polypeptide(L)'
;MQFKNPEILYLLFLLIIPILIHLFQLQKFQKVAFTNVKILKKIEQQTRKSSKLKKLLILLTRLLLFSFLILAFAQPYLKKENADIGRETYIYLDNSFSMQAKGESGALLQKAKNDLIENLPTNTEH
;
A
#
# COMPACT_ATOMS: atom_id res chain seq x y z
N MET A 1 -0.10 8.66 6.89
CA MET A 1 -0.31 7.56 5.92
C MET A 1 -1.57 6.82 6.35
N GLN A 2 -2.55 6.67 5.47
CA GLN A 2 -3.77 5.93 5.76
C GLN A 2 -3.70 4.57 5.06
N PHE A 3 -4.40 3.59 5.60
CA PHE A 3 -4.48 2.25 5.02
C PHE A 3 -5.91 2.02 4.57
N LYS A 4 -6.09 1.42 3.40
CA LYS A 4 -7.41 1.11 2.89
C LYS A 4 -8.10 0.01 3.71
N ASN A 5 -7.31 -0.98 4.13
CA ASN A 5 -7.77 -2.13 4.93
C ASN A 5 -6.96 -2.21 6.23
N PRO A 6 -7.31 -1.43 7.27
CA PRO A 6 -6.54 -1.37 8.50
C PRO A 6 -6.57 -2.69 9.28
N GLU A 7 -7.62 -3.52 9.16
CA GLU A 7 -7.68 -4.82 9.83
C GLU A 7 -6.57 -5.80 9.40
N ILE A 8 -6.04 -5.63 8.18
CA ILE A 8 -4.99 -6.51 7.65
C ILE A 8 -3.68 -6.33 8.43
N LEU A 9 -3.46 -5.18 9.08
CA LEU A 9 -2.29 -4.97 9.93
C LEU A 9 -2.23 -5.94 11.12
N TYR A 10 -3.37 -6.44 11.61
CA TYR A 10 -3.38 -7.45 12.67
C TYR A 10 -2.73 -8.78 12.23
N LEU A 11 -2.64 -9.08 10.94
CA LEU A 11 -1.91 -10.25 10.44
C LEU A 11 -0.40 -10.16 10.70
N LEU A 12 0.16 -8.99 11.01
CA LEU A 12 1.56 -8.87 11.45
C LEU A 12 1.84 -9.70 12.71
N PHE A 13 0.85 -9.90 13.58
CA PHE A 13 1.01 -10.77 14.76
C PHE A 13 1.26 -12.23 14.37
N LEU A 14 0.81 -12.68 13.19
CA LEU A 14 1.07 -14.03 12.69
C LEU A 14 2.56 -14.27 12.42
N LEU A 15 3.35 -13.21 12.19
CA LEU A 15 4.81 -13.30 12.02
C LEU A 15 5.54 -13.80 13.28
N ILE A 16 4.87 -13.80 14.43
CA ILE A 16 5.42 -14.40 15.66
C ILE A 16 5.65 -15.90 15.46
N ILE A 17 4.82 -16.59 14.67
CA ILE A 17 4.93 -18.04 14.44
C ILE A 17 6.31 -18.43 13.88
N PRO A 18 6.80 -17.90 12.75
CA PRO A 18 8.13 -18.24 12.24
C PRO A 18 9.28 -17.86 13.19
N ILE A 19 9.11 -16.83 14.02
CA ILE A 19 10.08 -16.48 15.07
C ILE A 19 10.12 -17.57 16.14
N LEU A 20 8.95 -18.00 16.63
CA LEU A 20 8.84 -19.07 17.61
C LEU A 20 9.41 -20.39 17.06
N ILE A 21 9.05 -20.78 15.83
CA ILE A 21 9.60 -21.98 15.19
C ILE A 21 11.12 -21.90 15.04
N HIS A 22 11.70 -20.72 14.83
CA HIS A 22 13.15 -20.58 14.77
C HIS A 22 13.81 -20.71 16.14
N LEU A 23 13.17 -20.16 17.18
CA LEU A 23 13.66 -20.19 18.56
C LEU A 23 13.58 -21.60 19.15
N PHE A 24 12.45 -22.27 18.91
CA PHE A 24 12.24 -23.66 19.24
C PHE A 24 12.84 -24.53 18.15
N GLN A 25 14.12 -24.88 18.30
CA GLN A 25 14.80 -25.87 17.47
C GLN A 25 14.16 -27.26 17.67
N LEU A 26 12.97 -27.47 17.08
CA LEU A 26 12.15 -28.69 17.17
C LEU A 26 12.87 -29.93 16.60
N GLN A 27 14.05 -29.76 16.00
CA GLN A 27 14.88 -30.82 15.47
C GLN A 27 15.73 -31.44 16.60
N LYS A 28 15.32 -32.61 17.09
CA LYS A 28 16.14 -33.41 18.03
C LYS A 28 17.34 -33.99 17.29
N PHE A 29 18.54 -33.53 17.61
CA PHE A 29 19.77 -34.12 17.08
C PHE A 29 20.02 -35.48 17.74
N GLN A 30 19.99 -36.56 16.96
CA GLN A 30 20.39 -37.88 17.44
C GLN A 30 21.91 -37.96 17.55
N LYS A 31 22.41 -38.33 18.73
CA LYS A 31 23.85 -38.47 18.98
C LYS A 31 24.29 -39.87 18.52
N VAL A 32 25.13 -39.92 17.49
CA VAL A 32 25.77 -41.16 17.04
C VAL A 32 27.19 -41.21 17.60
N ALA A 33 27.59 -42.33 18.19
CA ALA A 33 28.95 -42.52 18.70
C ALA A 33 29.93 -42.70 17.51
N PHE A 34 30.97 -41.87 17.44
CA PHE A 34 31.97 -41.91 16.37
C PHE A 34 33.38 -41.99 16.96
N THR A 35 34.22 -42.88 16.41
CA THR A 35 35.50 -43.32 16.99
C THR A 35 36.59 -42.24 16.99
N ASN A 36 36.45 -41.17 16.19
CA ASN A 36 37.44 -40.09 16.08
C ASN A 36 36.81 -38.68 16.18
N VAL A 37 36.51 -38.27 17.42
CA VAL A 37 35.75 -37.03 17.74
C VAL A 37 36.59 -35.74 17.69
N LYS A 38 37.93 -35.82 17.72
CA LYS A 38 38.81 -34.63 17.80
C LYS A 38 38.73 -33.75 16.54
N ILE A 39 38.69 -34.37 15.35
CA ILE A 39 38.63 -33.66 14.08
C ILE A 39 37.24 -33.04 13.87
N LEU A 40 36.18 -33.81 14.17
CA LEU A 40 34.80 -33.36 14.00
C LEU A 40 34.46 -32.16 14.90
N LYS A 41 34.93 -32.17 16.16
CA LYS A 41 34.68 -31.10 17.14
C LYS A 41 35.33 -29.77 16.74
N LYS A 42 36.49 -29.81 16.05
CA LYS A 42 37.17 -28.61 15.52
C LYS A 42 36.38 -27.98 14.36
N ILE A 43 35.85 -28.81 13.45
CA ILE A 43 35.02 -28.36 12.31
C ILE A 43 33.66 -27.83 12.81
N GLU A 44 33.07 -28.49 13.80
CA GLU A 44 31.78 -28.09 14.40
C GLU A 44 31.84 -26.70 15.05
N GLN A 45 32.95 -26.36 15.72
CA GLN A 45 33.12 -25.03 16.31
C GLN A 45 33.22 -23.92 15.25
N GLN A 46 33.89 -24.15 14.13
CA GLN A 46 33.97 -23.18 13.03
C GLN A 46 32.63 -23.01 12.30
N THR A 47 31.92 -24.10 12.02
CA THR A 47 30.61 -24.04 11.33
C THR A 47 29.52 -23.40 12.19
N ARG A 48 29.55 -23.57 13.53
CA ARG A 48 28.55 -22.99 14.44
C ARG A 48 28.50 -21.45 14.40
N LYS A 49 29.61 -20.74 14.23
CA LYS A 49 29.62 -19.26 14.14
C LYS A 49 28.99 -18.75 12.83
N SER A 50 29.38 -19.30 11.68
CA SER A 50 28.83 -18.91 10.38
C SER A 50 27.36 -19.31 10.21
N SER A 51 26.98 -20.47 10.74
CA SER A 51 25.59 -20.97 10.69
C SER A 51 24.62 -20.04 11.43
N LYS A 52 25.02 -19.40 12.54
CA LYS A 52 24.17 -18.44 13.26
C LYS A 52 23.81 -17.21 12.42
N LEU A 53 24.80 -16.63 11.73
CA LEU A 53 24.60 -15.45 10.86
C LEU A 53 23.69 -15.80 9.67
N LYS A 54 23.96 -16.92 9.00
CA LYS A 54 23.11 -17.42 7.91
C LYS A 54 21.68 -17.67 8.38
N LYS A 55 21.52 -18.28 9.57
CA LYS A 55 20.20 -18.53 10.18
C LYS A 55 19.44 -17.23 10.46
N LEU A 56 20.10 -16.21 10.99
CA LEU A 56 19.48 -14.90 11.25
C LEU A 56 19.06 -14.21 9.95
N LEU A 57 19.92 -14.24 8.92
CA LEU A 57 19.61 -13.69 7.60
C LEU A 57 18.38 -14.38 6.99
N ILE A 58 18.33 -15.71 7.01
CA ILE A 58 17.19 -16.46 6.47
C ILE A 58 15.90 -16.13 7.25
N LEU A 59 15.98 -16.00 8.57
CA LEU A 59 14.83 -15.59 9.39
C LEU A 59 14.35 -14.19 8.99
N LEU A 60 15.27 -13.22 8.89
CA LEU A 60 14.95 -11.85 8.48
C LEU A 60 14.30 -11.81 7.09
N THR A 61 14.83 -12.53 6.11
CA THR A 61 14.27 -12.56 4.76
C THR A 61 12.84 -13.15 4.76
N ARG A 62 12.59 -14.21 5.55
CA ARG A 62 11.24 -14.77 5.69
C ARG A 62 10.27 -13.76 6.30
N LEU A 63 10.67 -13.08 7.37
CA LEU A 63 9.84 -12.07 8.02
C LEU A 63 9.55 -10.90 7.08
N LEU A 64 10.58 -10.39 6.39
CA LEU A 64 10.41 -9.29 5.43
C LEU A 64 9.49 -9.66 4.27
N LEU A 65 9.62 -10.87 3.71
CA LEU A 65 8.74 -11.37 2.65
C LEU A 65 7.27 -11.30 3.09
N PHE A 66 6.96 -11.87 4.26
CA PHE A 66 5.58 -11.87 4.76
C PHE A 66 5.12 -10.47 5.17
N SER A 67 5.97 -9.64 5.78
CA SER A 67 5.65 -8.25 6.10
C SER A 67 5.30 -7.44 4.85
N PHE A 68 6.08 -7.57 3.77
CA PHE A 68 5.79 -6.89 2.51
C PHE A 68 4.52 -7.41 1.84
N LEU A 69 4.25 -8.70 1.94
CA LEU A 69 3.00 -9.28 1.45
C LEU A 69 1.79 -8.70 2.22
N ILE A 70 1.85 -8.66 3.56
CA ILE A 70 0.81 -8.07 4.41
C ILE A 70 0.62 -6.57 4.09
N LEU A 71 1.71 -5.82 3.94
CA LEU A 71 1.66 -4.40 3.59
C LEU A 71 1.07 -4.17 2.19
N ALA A 72 1.38 -5.03 1.21
CA ALA A 72 0.81 -4.94 -0.12
C ALA A 72 -0.72 -5.10 -0.10
N PHE A 73 -1.24 -6.01 0.74
CA PHE A 73 -2.69 -6.17 0.94
C PHE A 73 -3.33 -5.05 1.77
N ALA A 74 -2.59 -4.45 2.72
CA ALA A 74 -3.06 -3.31 3.49
C ALA A 74 -3.21 -2.03 2.64
N GLN A 75 -2.59 -1.97 1.46
CA GLN A 75 -2.64 -0.86 0.49
C GLN A 75 -2.42 0.51 1.17
N PRO A 76 -1.20 0.79 1.66
CA PRO A 76 -0.91 2.09 2.26
C PRO A 76 -1.01 3.18 1.20
N TYR A 77 -1.73 4.25 1.51
CA TYR A 77 -1.81 5.43 0.68
C TYR A 77 -1.45 6.70 1.45
N LEU A 78 -0.84 7.63 0.74
CA LEU A 78 -0.63 8.98 1.23
C LEU A 78 -1.94 9.73 0.99
N LYS A 79 -2.63 10.08 2.08
CA LYS A 79 -3.76 11.01 1.99
C LYS A 79 -3.18 12.34 1.50
N LYS A 80 -3.51 12.77 0.28
CA LYS A 80 -3.37 14.19 -0.05
C LYS A 80 -4.30 14.91 0.91
N GLU A 81 -3.74 15.79 1.74
CA GLU A 81 -4.56 16.87 2.26
C GLU A 81 -5.09 17.57 1.02
N ASN A 82 -6.38 17.39 0.75
CA ASN A 82 -7.06 18.32 -0.12
C ASN A 82 -6.93 19.63 0.64
N ALA A 83 -5.91 20.43 0.28
CA ALA A 83 -6.06 21.88 0.37
C ALA A 83 -7.46 22.14 -0.18
N ASP A 84 -8.24 22.94 0.52
CA ASP A 84 -9.58 23.33 0.09
C ASP A 84 -9.44 24.06 -1.25
N ILE A 85 -9.29 23.31 -2.34
CA ILE A 85 -9.24 23.83 -3.70
C ILE A 85 -10.70 24.21 -3.89
N GLY A 86 -10.99 25.49 -3.65
CA GLY A 86 -12.34 26.04 -3.71
C GLY A 86 -13.05 25.47 -4.93
N ARG A 87 -14.30 25.02 -4.76
CA ARG A 87 -15.06 24.26 -5.76
C ARG A 87 -14.88 24.83 -7.17
N GLU A 88 -13.99 24.23 -7.96
CA GLU A 88 -13.86 24.56 -9.37
C GLU A 88 -15.10 24.03 -10.08
N THR A 89 -16.00 24.94 -10.45
CA THR A 89 -17.24 24.59 -11.15
C THR A 89 -16.96 24.60 -12.64
N TYR A 90 -16.88 23.43 -13.25
CA TYR A 90 -16.73 23.27 -14.70
C TYR A 90 -18.10 23.25 -15.36
N ILE A 91 -18.39 24.25 -16.20
CA ILE A 91 -19.64 24.33 -16.96
C ILE A 91 -19.32 24.03 -18.43
N TYR A 92 -19.97 23.00 -18.96
CA TYR A 92 -19.90 22.66 -20.38
C TYR A 92 -21.17 23.13 -21.08
N LEU A 93 -21.01 23.90 -22.14
CA LEU A 93 -22.10 24.37 -22.99
C LEU A 93 -22.00 23.70 -24.36
N ASP A 94 -23.07 23.01 -24.78
CA ASP A 94 -23.16 22.40 -26.11
C ASP A 94 -23.31 23.47 -27.19
N ASN A 95 -22.52 23.37 -28.26
CA ASN A 95 -22.53 24.26 -29.42
C ASN A 95 -22.93 23.55 -30.73
N SER A 96 -23.57 22.38 -30.62
CA SER A 96 -24.08 21.62 -31.76
C SER A 96 -25.07 22.41 -32.65
N PHE A 97 -25.24 21.98 -33.91
CA PHE A 97 -26.08 22.69 -34.89
C PHE A 97 -27.56 22.83 -34.47
N SER A 98 -28.08 21.90 -33.67
CA SER A 98 -29.44 22.01 -33.10
C SER A 98 -29.60 23.21 -32.18
N MET A 99 -28.52 23.69 -31.55
CA MET A 99 -28.52 24.86 -30.67
C MET A 99 -28.60 26.20 -31.43
N GLN A 100 -28.47 26.18 -32.76
CA GLN A 100 -28.71 27.34 -33.62
C GLN A 100 -30.19 27.47 -34.03
N ALA A 101 -31.04 26.50 -33.66
CA ALA A 101 -32.47 26.60 -33.89
C ALA A 101 -33.06 27.82 -33.17
N LYS A 102 -34.11 28.39 -33.76
CA LYS A 102 -34.82 29.55 -33.22
C LYS A 102 -35.85 29.06 -32.21
N GLY A 103 -35.61 29.32 -30.93
CA GLY A 103 -36.57 29.14 -29.84
C GLY A 103 -37.44 30.38 -29.62
N GLU A 104 -38.23 30.37 -28.55
CA GLU A 104 -39.21 31.42 -28.22
C GLU A 104 -38.61 32.84 -28.15
N SER A 105 -37.35 32.96 -27.71
CA SER A 105 -36.67 34.25 -27.51
C SER A 105 -35.39 34.42 -28.35
N GLY A 106 -35.24 33.69 -29.46
CA GLY A 106 -34.06 33.75 -30.34
C GLY A 106 -33.28 32.43 -30.44
N ALA A 107 -32.01 32.47 -30.87
CA ALA A 107 -31.18 31.28 -30.99
C ALA A 107 -30.96 30.62 -29.61
N LEU A 108 -31.20 29.31 -29.51
CA LEU A 108 -31.17 28.56 -28.23
C LEU A 108 -29.81 28.69 -27.51
N LEU A 109 -28.71 28.67 -28.26
CA LEU A 109 -27.36 28.85 -27.70
C LEU A 109 -27.20 30.21 -26.99
N GLN A 110 -27.77 31.29 -27.55
CA GLN A 110 -27.65 32.62 -26.96
C GLN A 110 -28.48 32.74 -25.68
N LYS A 111 -29.66 32.11 -25.66
CA LYS A 111 -30.48 32.01 -24.44
C LYS A 111 -29.72 31.27 -23.34
N ALA A 112 -29.21 30.08 -23.64
CA ALA A 112 -28.45 29.28 -22.68
C ALA A 112 -27.20 30.02 -22.15
N LYS A 113 -26.50 30.77 -23.00
CA LYS A 113 -25.37 31.61 -22.59
C LYS A 113 -25.80 32.73 -21.62
N ASN A 114 -26.89 33.43 -21.91
CA ASN A 114 -27.38 34.51 -21.06
C ASN A 114 -27.92 33.99 -19.72
N ASP A 115 -28.68 32.89 -19.75
CA ASP A 115 -29.20 32.23 -18.56
C ASP A 115 -28.04 31.77 -17.64
N LEU A 116 -26.95 31.26 -18.21
CA LEU A 116 -25.75 30.90 -17.45
C LEU A 116 -25.09 32.12 -16.82
N ILE A 117 -24.96 33.24 -17.54
CA ILE A 117 -24.35 34.47 -17.00
C ILE A 117 -25.19 35.06 -15.86
N GLU A 118 -26.51 34.99 -15.95
CA GLU A 118 -27.43 35.54 -14.95
C GLU A 118 -27.49 34.69 -13.67
N ASN A 119 -27.37 33.36 -13.79
CA ASN A 119 -27.49 32.44 -12.67
C ASN A 119 -26.15 31.98 -12.08
N LEU A 120 -25.03 32.39 -12.68
CA LEU A 120 -23.70 32.14 -12.13
C LEU A 120 -23.50 33.00 -10.89
N PRO A 121 -23.10 32.42 -9.74
CA PRO A 121 -22.81 33.20 -8.55
C PRO A 121 -21.65 34.16 -8.87
N THR A 122 -21.92 35.47 -8.83
CA THR A 122 -20.92 36.54 -8.89
C THR A 122 -20.12 36.54 -7.60
N ASN A 123 -19.28 35.53 -7.41
CA ASN A 123 -18.35 35.49 -6.29
C ASN A 123 -17.00 36.04 -6.75
N THR A 124 -16.97 37.35 -7.00
CA THR A 124 -15.73 38.13 -6.98
C THR A 124 -15.45 38.58 -5.56
N GLU A 125 -15.05 37.69 -4.66
CA GLU A 125 -14.22 38.05 -3.50
C GLU A 125 -13.34 36.85 -3.10
N HIS A 126 -12.03 37.08 -3.31
CA HIS A 126 -10.84 36.50 -2.67
C HIS A 126 -10.61 34.98 -2.59
#